data_AF-A0AAD9EC85-F1
#
_entry.id   AF-A0AAD9EC85-F1
#
_cell.length_a   1.000
_cell.length_b   1.000
_cell.length_c   1.000
_cell.angle_alpha   90.00
_cell.angle_beta   90.00
_cell.angle_gamma   90.00
#
_symmetry.space_group_name_H-M   'P 1'
#
loop_
_entity.id
_entity.type
_entity.pdbx_description
1 polymer ?
#
loop_
_entity_poly.entity_id
_entity_poly.type
_entity_poly.pdbx_seq_one_letter_code
_entity_poly.pdbx_strand_id
1 'polypeptide(L)'
;MAMSHRACNSMAEDGKLLIGKTTKFPFKSTRSPCSKKQPYFKLYQAASRLAEKAKDQYLSKSLPDVWDNAVDRRIAIDEDLEAQSDTLCRYIWWWFKEKRKRRSTRQSWYGTHCHPLATRGDWGASNLKRHQHLTRVESTIILHCRTGFIGLNSYLYKRTLADSPMCPCGTNTHTVEHLFFECRLLANARRNLPVTKWTVKLIEGRFGRWASRKRTLEQLIDEHPRTMAQWAIKTFGLGQFEWTSRYMETGPSISNPYL
;
A
#
# COMPACT_ATOMS: atom_id res chain seq x y z
N MET A 1 -9.72 11.40 -7.79
CA MET A 1 -11.16 11.74 -7.93
C MET A 1 -11.48 13.20 -7.64
N ALA A 2 -11.25 13.75 -6.44
CA ALA A 2 -11.67 15.14 -6.16
C ALA A 2 -10.98 16.22 -7.03
N MET A 3 -9.70 16.05 -7.39
CA MET A 3 -8.98 17.00 -8.26
C MET A 3 -9.29 16.82 -9.74
N SER A 4 -9.42 15.59 -10.26
CA SER A 4 -9.79 15.40 -11.68
C SER A 4 -11.24 15.85 -11.93
N HIS A 5 -12.16 15.56 -10.99
CA HIS A 5 -13.51 16.12 -11.03
C HIS A 5 -13.51 17.66 -11.11
N ARG A 6 -12.67 18.34 -10.32
CA ARG A 6 -12.53 19.81 -10.40
C ARG A 6 -11.88 20.27 -11.70
N ALA A 7 -10.94 19.52 -12.26
CA ALA A 7 -10.28 19.85 -13.51
C ALA A 7 -11.26 19.76 -14.68
N CYS A 8 -12.02 18.67 -14.76
CA CYS A 8 -13.07 18.47 -15.76
C CYS A 8 -14.17 19.54 -15.67
N ASN A 9 -14.55 19.92 -14.45
CA ASN A 9 -15.58 20.95 -14.22
C ASN A 9 -15.04 22.38 -14.21
N SER A 10 -13.72 22.59 -14.31
CA SER A 10 -13.14 23.94 -14.32
C SER A 10 -13.59 24.77 -15.54
N MET A 11 -13.96 24.07 -16.62
CA MET A 11 -14.46 24.65 -17.87
C MET A 11 -15.98 24.64 -18.00
N ALA A 12 -16.70 24.08 -17.03
CA ALA A 12 -18.14 24.24 -16.93
C ALA A 12 -18.49 25.67 -16.51
N GLU A 13 -19.72 26.13 -16.75
CA GLU A 13 -20.16 27.47 -16.37
C GLU A 13 -19.93 27.73 -14.86
N ASP A 14 -20.30 26.80 -13.99
CA ASP A 14 -20.04 26.90 -12.55
C ASP A 14 -18.54 27.02 -12.21
N GLY A 15 -17.69 26.25 -12.90
CA GLY A 15 -16.24 26.33 -12.76
C GLY A 15 -15.68 27.69 -13.20
N LYS A 16 -16.15 28.20 -14.34
CA LYS A 16 -15.82 29.54 -14.85
C LYS A 16 -16.32 30.64 -13.90
N LEU A 17 -17.48 30.47 -13.26
CA LEU A 17 -17.98 31.41 -12.24
C LEU A 17 -17.05 31.44 -11.02
N LEU A 18 -16.55 30.27 -10.59
CA LEU A 18 -15.63 30.14 -9.46
C LEU A 18 -14.23 30.69 -9.77
N ILE A 19 -13.69 30.40 -10.96
CA ILE A 19 -12.33 30.77 -11.38
C ILE A 19 -12.27 32.21 -11.91
N GLY A 20 -13.28 32.61 -12.68
CA GLY A 20 -13.35 33.89 -13.38
C GLY A 20 -13.80 35.06 -12.50
N LYS A 21 -13.31 36.26 -12.80
CA LYS A 21 -13.90 37.50 -12.30
C LYS A 21 -15.28 37.65 -12.97
N THR A 22 -16.35 37.20 -12.34
CA THR A 22 -17.69 37.33 -12.91
C THR A 22 -18.05 38.82 -13.01
N THR A 23 -18.32 39.29 -14.22
CA THR A 23 -18.94 40.60 -14.49
C THR A 23 -20.47 40.54 -14.40
N LYS A 24 -21.04 39.35 -14.17
CA LYS A 24 -22.49 39.07 -14.26
C LYS A 24 -23.06 38.27 -13.07
N PHE A 25 -22.51 38.46 -11.86
CA PHE A 25 -23.33 38.24 -10.65
C PHE A 25 -24.07 39.55 -10.38
N PRO A 26 -25.34 39.58 -9.94
CA PRO A 26 -26.15 40.81 -9.92
C PRO A 26 -25.61 41.92 -9.01
N PHE A 27 -24.50 41.70 -8.31
CA PHE A 27 -23.75 42.74 -7.61
C PHE A 27 -22.32 42.81 -8.14
N LYS A 28 -22.00 43.93 -8.80
CA LYS A 28 -20.63 44.33 -9.12
C LYS A 28 -19.83 44.46 -7.83
N SER A 29 -19.17 43.40 -7.41
CA SER A 29 -18.17 43.47 -6.35
C SER A 29 -16.84 43.05 -6.93
N THR A 30 -15.90 43.98 -6.97
CA THR A 30 -14.47 43.67 -6.97
C THR A 30 -14.23 42.60 -5.91
N ARG A 31 -13.87 41.36 -6.34
CA ARG A 31 -13.70 40.21 -5.44
C ARG A 31 -12.91 40.60 -4.21
N SER A 32 -13.53 40.44 -3.04
CA SER A 32 -12.89 40.75 -1.77
C SER A 32 -11.59 39.96 -1.62
N PRO A 33 -10.54 40.54 -0.98
CA PRO A 33 -9.28 39.84 -0.72
C PRO A 33 -9.45 38.51 0.02
N CYS A 34 -10.55 38.36 0.77
CA CYS A 34 -10.90 37.13 1.49
C CYS A 34 -11.30 35.97 0.56
N SER A 35 -12.03 36.25 -0.53
CA SER A 35 -12.42 35.24 -1.53
C SER A 35 -11.22 34.58 -2.22
N LYS A 36 -10.15 35.34 -2.49
CA LYS A 36 -8.89 34.80 -3.05
C LYS A 36 -8.15 33.88 -2.08
N LYS A 37 -8.40 34.00 -0.78
CA LYS A 37 -7.80 33.15 0.27
C LYS A 37 -8.60 31.88 0.51
N GLN A 38 -9.82 31.76 -0.04
CA GLN A 38 -10.65 30.58 0.17
C GLN A 38 -9.97 29.31 -0.40
N PRO A 39 -9.91 28.21 0.36
CA PRO A 39 -9.30 26.97 -0.08
C PRO A 39 -9.88 26.44 -1.40
N TYR A 40 -11.20 26.55 -1.56
CA TYR A 40 -11.90 26.05 -2.74
C TYR A 40 -11.48 26.77 -4.03
N PHE A 41 -11.33 28.10 -3.97
CA PHE A 41 -10.85 28.90 -5.09
C PHE A 41 -9.43 28.50 -5.51
N LYS A 42 -8.52 28.34 -4.54
CA LYS A 42 -7.15 27.88 -4.82
C LYS A 42 -7.14 26.50 -5.49
N LEU A 43 -8.00 25.59 -5.04
CA LEU A 43 -8.12 24.25 -5.61
C LEU A 43 -8.65 24.28 -7.04
N TYR A 44 -9.64 25.14 -7.35
CA TYR A 44 -10.16 25.31 -8.71
C TYR A 44 -9.16 25.98 -9.64
N GLN A 45 -8.38 26.96 -9.15
CA GLN A 45 -7.28 27.53 -9.93
C GLN A 45 -6.21 26.49 -10.27
N ALA A 46 -5.82 25.66 -9.29
CA ALA A 46 -4.88 24.57 -9.54
C ALA A 46 -5.45 23.54 -10.52
N ALA A 47 -6.73 23.18 -10.38
CA ALA A 47 -7.41 22.24 -11.25
C ALA A 47 -7.53 22.76 -12.70
N SER A 48 -7.81 24.04 -12.89
CA SER A 48 -7.83 24.69 -14.21
C SER A 48 -6.46 24.65 -14.87
N ARG A 49 -5.38 24.97 -14.14
CA ARG A 49 -4.01 24.84 -14.67
C ARG A 49 -3.66 23.41 -15.06
N LEU A 50 -4.15 22.42 -14.33
CA LEU A 50 -3.95 21.01 -14.68
C LEU A 50 -4.72 20.64 -15.95
N ALA A 51 -5.96 21.12 -16.12
CA ALA A 51 -6.75 20.89 -17.33
C ALA A 51 -6.10 21.52 -18.58
N GLU A 52 -5.55 22.73 -18.47
CA GLU A 52 -4.80 23.36 -19.58
C GLU A 52 -3.54 22.56 -19.93
N LYS A 53 -2.77 22.12 -18.94
CA LYS A 53 -1.60 21.26 -19.20
C LYS A 53 -1.98 19.94 -19.87
N ALA A 54 -3.08 19.33 -19.43
CA ALA A 54 -3.60 18.12 -20.05
C ALA A 54 -3.99 18.37 -21.52
N LYS A 55 -4.58 19.53 -21.82
CA LYS A 55 -4.87 19.96 -23.19
C LYS A 55 -3.60 20.09 -24.02
N ASP A 56 -2.62 20.84 -23.54
CA ASP A 56 -1.35 21.07 -24.24
C ASP A 56 -0.64 19.73 -24.54
N GLN A 57 -0.64 18.82 -23.56
CA GLN A 57 -0.05 17.50 -23.70
C GLN A 57 -0.85 16.61 -24.65
N TYR A 58 -2.17 16.70 -24.67
CA TYR A 58 -3.02 15.96 -25.61
C TYR A 58 -2.79 16.43 -27.06
N LEU A 59 -2.82 17.74 -27.30
CA LEU A 59 -2.56 18.34 -28.61
C LEU A 59 -1.15 18.03 -29.12
N SER A 60 -0.15 17.95 -28.23
CA SER A 60 1.22 17.56 -28.60
C SER A 60 1.34 16.14 -29.18
N LYS A 61 0.34 15.27 -28.96
CA LYS A 61 0.29 13.91 -29.50
C LYS A 61 -0.31 13.83 -30.93
N SER A 62 -0.62 14.97 -31.55
CA SER A 62 -1.24 15.06 -32.88
C SER A 62 -2.57 14.30 -33.00
N LEU A 63 -3.33 14.23 -31.91
CA LEU A 63 -4.66 13.62 -31.87
C LEU A 63 -5.73 14.61 -32.37
N PRO A 64 -6.87 14.11 -32.92
CA PRO A 64 -8.00 14.97 -33.28
C PRO A 64 -8.45 15.80 -32.08
N ASP A 65 -8.88 17.05 -32.30
CA ASP A 65 -9.34 17.89 -31.20
C ASP A 65 -10.63 17.33 -30.61
N VAL A 66 -10.56 16.86 -29.37
CA VAL A 66 -11.69 16.32 -28.62
C VAL A 66 -12.20 17.28 -27.54
N TRP A 67 -11.71 18.52 -27.50
CA TRP A 67 -12.01 19.46 -26.41
C TRP A 67 -13.42 20.06 -26.48
N ASP A 68 -14.06 19.98 -27.64
CA ASP A 68 -15.43 20.42 -27.86
C ASP A 68 -16.45 19.46 -27.21
N ASN A 69 -16.14 18.16 -27.17
CA ASN A 69 -16.97 17.18 -26.48
C ASN A 69 -16.60 17.08 -25.00
N ALA A 70 -17.57 17.35 -24.12
CA ALA A 70 -17.38 17.29 -22.68
C ALA A 70 -16.97 15.90 -22.17
N VAL A 71 -17.42 14.82 -22.83
CA VAL A 71 -17.11 13.44 -22.45
C VAL A 71 -15.66 13.10 -22.82
N ASP A 72 -15.27 13.36 -24.06
CA ASP A 72 -13.95 13.00 -24.55
C ASP A 72 -12.85 13.84 -23.88
N ARG A 73 -13.10 15.15 -23.68
CA ARG A 73 -12.24 16.01 -22.87
C ARG A 73 -12.03 15.46 -21.46
N ARG A 74 -13.09 14.97 -20.82
CA ARG A 74 -12.99 14.40 -19.46
C ARG A 74 -12.10 13.15 -19.47
N ILE A 75 -12.28 12.25 -20.43
CA ILE A 75 -11.47 11.04 -20.57
C ILE A 75 -9.99 11.44 -20.71
N ALA A 76 -9.68 12.37 -21.60
CA ALA A 76 -8.32 12.82 -21.83
C ALA A 76 -7.68 13.51 -20.61
N ILE A 77 -8.45 14.31 -19.85
CA ILE A 77 -7.98 14.91 -18.59
C ILE A 77 -7.74 13.83 -17.53
N ASP A 78 -8.65 12.87 -17.37
CA ASP A 78 -8.52 11.79 -16.39
C ASP A 78 -7.29 10.92 -16.72
N GLU A 79 -7.08 10.54 -17.98
CA GLU A 79 -5.90 9.79 -18.45
C GLU A 79 -4.58 10.51 -18.15
N ASP A 80 -4.50 11.80 -18.46
CA ASP A 80 -3.29 12.59 -18.22
C ASP A 80 -3.00 12.73 -16.71
N LEU A 81 -4.02 13.02 -15.92
CA LEU A 81 -3.88 13.13 -14.47
C LEU A 81 -3.49 11.80 -13.83
N GLU A 82 -4.03 10.68 -14.31
CA GLU A 82 -3.62 9.35 -13.86
C GLU A 82 -2.14 9.10 -14.19
N ALA A 83 -1.70 9.37 -15.43
CA ALA A 83 -0.31 9.21 -15.85
C ALA A 83 0.66 10.09 -15.05
N GLN A 84 0.32 11.37 -14.83
CA GLN A 84 1.12 12.28 -14.00
C GLN A 84 1.16 11.81 -12.55
N SER A 85 0.03 11.36 -12.00
CA SER A 85 -0.03 10.87 -10.62
C SER A 85 0.82 9.62 -10.43
N ASP A 86 0.81 8.69 -11.38
CA ASP A 86 1.65 7.49 -11.33
C ASP A 86 3.13 7.86 -11.40
N THR A 87 3.49 8.78 -12.29
CA THR A 87 4.88 9.29 -12.43
C THR A 87 5.38 9.92 -11.13
N LEU A 88 4.58 10.79 -10.51
CA LEU A 88 4.90 11.43 -9.24
C LEU A 88 5.01 10.39 -8.11
N CYS A 89 4.08 9.44 -8.03
CA CYS A 89 4.12 8.38 -7.02
C CYS A 89 5.37 7.50 -7.18
N ARG A 90 5.74 7.13 -8.41
CA ARG A 90 6.99 6.41 -8.70
C ARG A 90 8.22 7.20 -8.25
N TYR A 91 8.26 8.50 -8.53
CA TYR A 91 9.37 9.36 -8.10
C TYR A 91 9.47 9.46 -6.57
N ILE A 92 8.35 9.72 -5.90
CA ILE A 92 8.28 9.78 -4.43
C ILE A 92 8.70 8.44 -3.83
N TRP A 93 8.25 7.32 -4.39
CA TRP A 93 8.63 5.98 -3.95
C TRP A 93 10.12 5.71 -4.13
N TRP A 94 10.67 6.05 -5.30
CA TRP A 94 12.09 5.95 -5.59
C TRP A 94 12.91 6.74 -4.57
N TRP A 95 12.56 8.01 -4.33
CA TRP A 95 13.25 8.86 -3.36
C TRP A 95 13.15 8.31 -1.94
N PHE A 96 11.99 7.78 -1.56
CA PHE A 96 11.77 7.10 -0.28
C PHE A 96 12.72 5.91 -0.11
N LYS A 97 12.86 5.06 -1.14
CA LYS A 97 13.80 3.92 -1.14
C LYS A 97 15.25 4.40 -1.02
N GLU A 98 15.63 5.40 -1.80
CA GLU A 98 16.98 5.98 -1.81
C GLU A 98 17.38 6.59 -0.46
N LYS A 99 16.47 7.28 0.23
CA LYS A 99 16.73 7.79 1.58
C LYS A 99 16.91 6.67 2.62
N ARG A 100 16.22 5.54 2.46
CA ARG A 100 16.31 4.41 3.39
C ARG A 100 17.52 3.51 3.15
N LYS A 101 17.95 3.33 1.91
CA LYS A 101 19.23 2.65 1.59
C LYS A 101 20.38 3.29 2.37
N ARG A 102 20.45 4.62 2.39
CA ARG A 102 21.47 5.39 3.12
C ARG A 102 21.46 5.17 4.64
N ARG A 103 20.36 4.69 5.23
CA ARG A 103 20.20 4.50 6.68
C ARG A 103 20.40 3.06 7.15
N SER A 104 20.73 2.12 6.26
CA SER A 104 20.68 0.69 6.58
C SER A 104 21.95 -0.05 6.20
N THR A 105 22.71 -0.45 7.22
CA THR A 105 23.89 -1.32 7.11
C THR A 105 23.72 -2.68 7.79
N ARG A 106 22.59 -2.94 8.47
CA ARG A 106 22.28 -4.25 9.04
C ARG A 106 21.09 -4.89 8.31
N GLN A 107 21.23 -6.15 7.96
CA GLN A 107 20.11 -7.02 7.59
C GLN A 107 19.94 -8.05 8.70
N SER A 108 18.68 -8.39 8.97
CA SER A 108 18.32 -9.61 9.70
C SER A 108 18.87 -10.85 9.02
N TRP A 109 19.15 -11.91 9.79
CA TRP A 109 19.39 -13.26 9.27
C TRP A 109 18.27 -13.77 8.34
N TYR A 110 17.04 -13.26 8.48
CA TYR A 110 15.85 -13.63 7.70
C TYR A 110 15.32 -12.50 6.82
N GLY A 111 16.03 -11.36 6.76
CA GLY A 111 15.79 -10.27 5.82
C GLY A 111 14.93 -9.09 6.29
N THR A 112 14.36 -9.07 7.49
CA THR A 112 13.31 -8.07 7.85
C THR A 112 13.64 -7.09 8.97
N HIS A 113 14.60 -7.38 9.86
CA HIS A 113 14.92 -6.52 11.03
C HIS A 113 15.31 -5.07 10.74
N CYS A 114 15.50 -4.64 9.49
CA CYS A 114 15.83 -3.22 9.19
C CYS A 114 14.90 -2.52 8.20
N HIS A 115 14.09 -3.24 7.41
CA HIS A 115 13.07 -2.61 6.56
C HIS A 115 11.82 -3.49 6.48
N PRO A 116 10.62 -2.89 6.56
CA PRO A 116 9.39 -3.61 6.27
C PRO A 116 9.42 -4.24 4.87
N LEU A 117 9.00 -5.50 4.73
CA LEU A 117 8.84 -6.15 3.41
C LEU A 117 7.88 -5.38 2.51
N ALA A 118 6.91 -4.67 3.09
CA ALA A 118 6.00 -3.80 2.35
C ALA A 118 6.74 -2.68 1.59
N THR A 119 7.97 -2.35 1.98
CA THR A 119 8.81 -1.35 1.29
C THR A 119 9.71 -1.95 0.20
N ARG A 120 9.68 -3.27 0.02
CA ARG A 120 10.43 -3.95 -1.05
C ARG A 120 9.62 -3.97 -2.33
N GLY A 121 10.33 -3.87 -3.46
CA GLY A 121 9.74 -3.81 -4.80
C GLY A 121 9.57 -2.39 -5.35
N ASP A 122 8.95 -2.32 -6.52
CA ASP A 122 8.66 -1.08 -7.21
C ASP A 122 7.20 -0.65 -6.98
N TRP A 123 6.94 0.63 -7.21
CA TRP A 123 5.59 1.17 -7.20
C TRP A 123 4.80 0.57 -8.37
N GLY A 124 3.55 0.16 -8.11
CA GLY A 124 2.63 -0.30 -9.16
C GLY A 124 1.71 -1.45 -8.75
N ALA A 125 0.86 -1.83 -9.70
CA ALA A 125 -0.19 -2.84 -9.53
C ALA A 125 0.32 -4.25 -9.20
N SER A 126 1.60 -4.54 -9.41
CA SER A 126 2.23 -5.80 -9.00
C SER A 126 2.10 -6.07 -7.50
N ASN A 127 2.06 -5.02 -6.67
CA ASN A 127 1.83 -5.17 -5.22
C ASN A 127 0.40 -5.60 -4.90
N LEU A 128 -0.58 -5.17 -5.70
CA LEU A 128 -1.98 -5.58 -5.54
C LEU A 128 -2.18 -7.05 -5.91
N LYS A 129 -1.44 -7.56 -6.92
CA LYS A 129 -1.49 -8.97 -7.32
C LYS A 129 -1.16 -9.94 -6.18
N ARG A 130 -0.36 -9.50 -5.18
CA ARG A 130 -0.03 -10.32 -3.98
C ARG A 130 -1.24 -10.64 -3.11
N HIS A 131 -2.27 -9.80 -3.19
CA HIS A 131 -3.52 -9.96 -2.44
C HIS A 131 -4.62 -10.62 -3.29
N GLN A 132 -4.31 -10.95 -4.55
CA GLN A 132 -5.26 -11.62 -5.42
C GLN A 132 -5.60 -13.00 -4.82
N HIS A 133 -6.89 -13.34 -4.82
CA HIS A 133 -7.43 -14.59 -4.26
C HIS A 133 -7.27 -14.77 -2.73
N LEU A 134 -6.91 -13.71 -1.99
CA LEU A 134 -6.98 -13.71 -0.54
C LEU A 134 -8.30 -13.12 -0.07
N THR A 135 -8.86 -13.64 1.01
CA THR A 135 -9.95 -12.96 1.73
C THR A 135 -9.45 -11.63 2.30
N ARG A 136 -10.38 -10.74 2.69
CA ARG A 136 -10.04 -9.47 3.33
C ARG A 136 -9.18 -9.68 4.59
N VAL A 137 -9.52 -10.68 5.41
CA VAL A 137 -8.78 -10.96 6.64
C VAL A 137 -7.39 -11.49 6.34
N GLU A 138 -7.26 -12.42 5.40
CA GLU A 138 -5.96 -12.95 4.97
C GLU A 138 -5.06 -11.85 4.38
N SER A 139 -5.63 -10.97 3.55
CA SER A 139 -4.90 -9.80 3.02
C SER A 139 -4.41 -8.87 4.13
N THR A 140 -5.24 -8.65 5.15
CA THR A 140 -4.94 -7.75 6.28
C THR A 140 -3.78 -8.29 7.12
N ILE A 141 -3.83 -9.57 7.52
CA ILE A 141 -2.72 -10.17 8.29
C ILE A 141 -1.43 -10.21 7.47
N ILE A 142 -1.49 -10.48 6.16
CA ILE A 142 -0.30 -10.45 5.30
C ILE A 142 0.28 -9.05 5.20
N LEU A 143 -0.56 -8.02 5.08
CA LEU A 143 -0.12 -6.63 5.11
C LEU A 143 0.56 -6.28 6.46
N HIS A 144 0.00 -6.73 7.58
CA HIS A 144 0.61 -6.56 8.91
C HIS A 144 1.96 -7.28 9.01
N CYS A 145 2.04 -8.53 8.51
CA CYS A 145 3.29 -9.30 8.46
C CYS A 145 4.36 -8.61 7.62
N ARG A 146 3.98 -8.03 6.48
CA ARG A 146 4.90 -7.32 5.58
C ARG A 146 5.34 -5.97 6.11
N THR A 147 4.46 -5.23 6.77
CA THR A 147 4.77 -3.90 7.32
C THR A 147 5.51 -4.00 8.66
N GLY A 148 5.30 -5.08 9.41
CA GLY A 148 5.72 -5.17 10.81
C GLY A 148 4.91 -4.26 11.74
N PHE A 149 3.87 -3.59 11.22
CA PHE A 149 2.91 -2.82 12.00
C PHE A 149 1.78 -3.77 12.42
N ILE A 150 2.05 -4.48 13.51
CA ILE A 150 1.25 -5.60 13.98
C ILE A 150 1.24 -5.60 15.51
N GLY A 151 0.20 -6.16 16.13
CA GLY A 151 0.04 -6.24 17.59
C GLY A 151 1.02 -7.20 18.29
N LEU A 152 2.28 -7.26 17.88
CA LEU A 152 3.33 -8.02 18.53
C LEU A 152 4.21 -7.10 19.39
N ASN A 153 4.77 -7.63 20.47
CA ASN A 153 5.44 -6.81 21.50
C ASN A 153 6.58 -5.94 20.94
N SER A 154 7.33 -6.40 19.93
CA SER A 154 8.41 -5.60 19.34
C SER A 154 7.90 -4.29 18.71
N TYR A 155 6.70 -4.30 18.13
CA TYR A 155 6.06 -3.09 17.60
C TYR A 155 5.37 -2.29 18.70
N LEU A 156 4.63 -2.96 19.60
CA LEU A 156 3.90 -2.32 20.69
C LEU A 156 4.83 -1.60 21.68
N TYR A 157 5.99 -2.16 21.98
CA TYR A 157 7.00 -1.55 22.85
C TYR A 157 7.50 -0.21 22.29
N LYS A 158 7.72 -0.12 20.96
CA LYS A 158 8.10 1.14 20.29
C LYS A 158 7.01 2.21 20.35
N ARG A 159 5.78 1.81 20.66
CA ARG A 159 4.61 2.67 20.86
C ARG A 159 4.24 2.84 22.32
N THR A 160 5.08 2.37 23.25
CA THR A 160 4.83 2.39 24.70
C THR A 160 3.50 1.72 25.09
N LEU A 161 3.11 0.66 24.36
CA LEU A 161 1.88 -0.13 24.59
C LEU A 161 2.17 -1.55 25.13
N ALA A 162 3.44 -1.89 25.34
CA ALA A 162 3.86 -3.15 25.95
C ALA A 162 5.09 -2.88 26.83
N ASP A 163 5.24 -3.62 27.92
CA ASP A 163 6.31 -3.42 28.90
C ASP A 163 7.69 -3.87 28.38
N SER A 164 7.71 -4.82 27.45
CA SER A 164 8.94 -5.39 26.90
C SER A 164 8.78 -5.74 25.42
N PRO A 165 9.82 -5.59 24.57
CA PRO A 165 9.78 -6.01 23.18
C PRO A 165 9.94 -7.54 23.01
N MET A 166 10.20 -8.27 24.10
CA MET A 166 10.51 -9.69 24.08
C MET A 166 9.27 -10.55 23.79
N CYS A 167 9.49 -11.68 23.11
CA CYS A 167 8.48 -12.70 22.96
C CYS A 167 8.26 -13.42 24.30
N PRO A 168 7.02 -13.84 24.62
CA PRO A 168 6.74 -14.66 25.81
C PRO A 168 7.56 -15.95 25.89
N CYS A 169 8.13 -16.43 24.78
CA CYS A 169 9.03 -17.58 24.78
C CYS A 169 10.40 -17.30 25.40
N GLY A 170 10.75 -16.03 25.63
CA GLY A 170 12.00 -15.59 26.26
C GLY A 170 13.24 -15.59 25.37
N THR A 171 13.20 -16.09 24.13
CA THR A 171 14.43 -16.31 23.34
C THR A 171 14.83 -15.16 22.41
N ASN A 172 13.87 -14.37 21.94
CA ASN A 172 14.11 -13.25 21.02
C ASN A 172 12.98 -12.21 21.11
N THR A 173 13.15 -11.08 20.43
CA THR A 173 12.12 -10.06 20.25
C THR A 173 10.86 -10.63 19.58
N HIS A 174 9.69 -10.16 20.00
CA HIS A 174 8.40 -10.63 19.49
C HIS A 174 8.12 -10.04 18.09
N THR A 175 8.73 -10.63 17.06
CA THR A 175 8.61 -10.22 15.67
C THR A 175 7.95 -11.30 14.82
N VAL A 176 7.46 -10.91 13.64
CA VAL A 176 6.89 -11.82 12.64
C VAL A 176 7.88 -12.91 12.25
N GLU A 177 9.15 -12.53 12.03
CA GLU A 177 10.25 -13.48 11.75
C GLU A 177 10.44 -14.47 12.89
N HIS A 178 10.52 -13.97 14.12
CA HIS A 178 10.69 -14.83 15.27
C HIS A 178 9.56 -15.87 15.37
N LEU A 179 8.30 -15.47 15.19
CA LEU A 179 7.17 -16.40 15.23
C LEU A 179 7.23 -17.44 14.11
N PHE A 180 7.48 -17.02 12.86
CA PHE A 180 7.54 -17.93 11.71
C PHE A 180 8.74 -18.88 11.71
N PHE A 181 9.88 -18.52 12.31
CA PHE A 181 11.12 -19.28 12.16
C PHE A 181 11.65 -19.89 13.47
N GLU A 182 11.53 -19.19 14.60
CA GLU A 182 12.36 -19.46 15.78
C GLU A 182 11.58 -19.75 17.06
N CYS A 183 10.36 -19.20 17.20
CA CYS A 183 9.61 -19.20 18.46
C CYS A 183 9.37 -20.63 18.97
N ARG A 184 9.94 -20.98 20.12
CA ARG A 184 9.85 -22.34 20.67
C ARG A 184 8.42 -22.74 21.00
N LEU A 185 7.61 -21.79 21.47
CA LEU A 185 6.18 -22.03 21.77
C LEU A 185 5.38 -22.44 20.53
N LEU A 186 5.79 -21.99 19.34
CA LEU A 186 5.14 -22.31 18.07
C LEU A 186 5.80 -23.48 17.32
N ALA A 187 6.78 -24.17 17.91
CA ALA A 187 7.50 -25.25 17.24
C ALA A 187 6.57 -26.36 16.74
N ASN A 188 5.60 -26.77 17.56
CA ASN A 188 4.61 -27.78 17.19
C ASN A 188 3.70 -27.31 16.05
N ALA A 189 3.22 -26.07 16.12
CA ALA A 189 2.34 -25.48 15.11
C ALA A 189 3.05 -25.27 13.75
N ARG A 190 4.38 -25.03 13.76
CA ARG A 190 5.16 -24.89 12.53
C ARG A 190 5.34 -26.19 11.76
N ARG A 191 5.15 -27.36 12.38
CA ARG A 191 5.24 -28.65 11.66
C ARG A 191 4.28 -28.75 10.48
N ASN A 192 3.13 -28.08 10.59
CA ASN A 192 2.07 -28.07 9.58
C ASN A 192 2.26 -26.97 8.52
N LEU A 193 3.26 -26.10 8.66
CA LEU A 193 3.56 -25.12 7.64
C LEU A 193 4.44 -25.75 6.54
N PRO A 194 4.23 -25.36 5.26
CA PRO A 194 5.12 -25.76 4.15
C PRO A 194 6.55 -25.26 4.35
N VAL A 195 6.71 -24.33 5.29
CA VAL A 195 7.98 -23.80 5.68
C VAL A 195 8.97 -24.89 6.06
N THR A 196 8.58 -26.01 6.68
CA THR A 196 9.47 -27.14 7.03
C THR A 196 10.37 -27.62 5.88
N LYS A 197 10.00 -27.39 4.62
CA LYS A 197 10.85 -27.51 3.43
C LYS A 197 11.72 -26.25 3.21
N TRP A 198 12.45 -25.82 4.24
CA TRP A 198 13.09 -24.50 4.41
C TRP A 198 14.32 -24.22 3.52
N THR A 199 14.82 -25.20 2.79
CA THR A 199 16.07 -25.10 2.04
C THR A 199 15.79 -25.15 0.54
N VAL A 200 16.10 -24.06 -0.16
CA VAL A 200 16.26 -24.14 -1.62
C VAL A 200 17.59 -24.85 -1.87
N LYS A 201 17.55 -26.04 -2.46
CA LYS A 201 18.75 -26.66 -3.05
C LYS A 201 19.15 -25.80 -4.24
N LEU A 202 20.27 -25.09 -4.15
CA LEU A 202 20.84 -24.39 -5.28
C LEU A 202 21.51 -25.43 -6.19
N ILE A 203 21.22 -25.36 -7.48
CA ILE A 203 21.90 -26.16 -8.52
C ILE A 203 23.22 -25.45 -8.83
N GLU A 204 24.31 -26.23 -8.82
CA GLU A 204 25.71 -25.85 -9.08
C GLU A 204 26.22 -24.55 -8.43
N GLY A 205 26.85 -24.68 -7.25
CA GLY A 205 27.86 -23.71 -6.84
C GLY A 205 29.08 -23.78 -7.77
N ARG A 206 29.85 -22.68 -7.86
CA ARG A 206 31.07 -22.47 -8.69
C ARG A 206 32.18 -23.55 -8.55
N PHE A 207 31.98 -24.58 -7.72
CA PHE A 207 32.88 -25.70 -7.47
C PHE A 207 32.14 -27.05 -7.28
N GLY A 208 30.96 -27.24 -7.87
CA GLY A 208 30.22 -28.51 -7.79
C GLY A 208 29.66 -28.88 -6.40
N ARG A 209 29.66 -27.94 -5.44
CA ARG A 209 29.04 -28.16 -4.12
C ARG A 209 27.57 -27.76 -4.14
N TRP A 210 26.72 -28.67 -3.65
CA TRP A 210 25.33 -28.40 -3.31
C TRP A 210 25.26 -27.43 -2.13
N ALA A 211 24.73 -26.24 -2.35
CA ALA A 211 24.50 -25.26 -1.29
C ALA A 211 22.99 -25.13 -1.02
N SER A 212 22.61 -25.27 0.24
CA SER A 212 21.22 -25.03 0.68
C SER A 212 21.09 -23.62 1.22
N ARG A 213 20.22 -22.80 0.61
CA ARG A 213 19.89 -21.47 1.13
C ARG A 213 18.57 -21.50 1.89
N LYS A 214 18.57 -20.97 3.12
CA LYS A 214 17.33 -20.73 3.88
C LYS A 214 16.46 -19.73 3.14
N ARG A 215 15.16 -20.03 2.99
CA ARG A 215 14.19 -19.10 2.41
C ARG A 215 13.99 -17.86 3.29
N THR A 216 13.78 -16.71 2.66
CA THR A 216 13.46 -15.45 3.38
C THR A 216 11.97 -15.38 3.72
N LEU A 217 11.61 -14.53 4.69
CA LEU A 217 10.19 -14.28 5.01
C LEU A 217 9.41 -13.76 3.79
N GLU A 218 10.07 -12.95 2.94
CA GLU A 218 9.50 -12.43 1.69
C GLU A 218 9.09 -13.55 0.73
N GLN A 219 10.00 -14.50 0.48
CA GLN A 219 9.74 -15.63 -0.42
C GLN A 219 8.56 -16.45 0.07
N LEU A 220 8.47 -16.72 1.38
CA LEU A 220 7.35 -17.50 1.92
C LEU A 220 6.02 -16.78 1.80
N ILE A 221 5.98 -15.48 2.11
CA ILE A 221 4.74 -14.69 2.05
C ILE A 221 4.29 -14.53 0.60
N ASP A 222 5.22 -14.40 -0.34
CA ASP A 222 4.89 -14.21 -1.75
C ASP A 222 4.49 -15.53 -2.46
N GLU A 223 5.12 -16.65 -2.12
CA GLU A 223 4.82 -17.96 -2.73
C GLU A 223 3.59 -18.64 -2.11
N HIS A 224 3.37 -18.47 -0.79
CA HIS A 224 2.30 -19.14 -0.06
C HIS A 224 1.47 -18.19 0.81
N PRO A 225 0.94 -17.08 0.24
CA PRO A 225 0.32 -16.01 1.03
C PRO A 225 -0.86 -16.50 1.88
N ARG A 226 -1.75 -17.34 1.32
CA ARG A 226 -2.91 -17.87 2.04
C ARG A 226 -2.50 -18.73 3.23
N THR A 227 -1.62 -19.71 3.02
CA THR A 227 -1.16 -20.61 4.08
C THR A 227 -0.47 -19.84 5.22
N MET A 228 0.37 -18.86 4.86
CA MET A 228 1.06 -18.01 5.83
C MET A 228 0.07 -17.12 6.60
N ALA A 229 -0.96 -16.60 5.93
CA ALA A 229 -2.01 -15.79 6.53
C ALA A 229 -2.82 -16.58 7.56
N GLN A 230 -3.34 -17.73 7.16
CA GLN A 230 -4.16 -18.61 8.00
C GLN A 230 -3.39 -19.08 9.23
N TRP A 231 -2.13 -19.44 9.04
CA TRP A 231 -1.28 -19.83 10.15
C TRP A 231 -1.01 -18.67 11.11
N ALA A 232 -0.71 -17.48 10.61
CA ALA A 232 -0.50 -16.30 11.45
C ALA A 232 -1.77 -15.93 12.24
N ILE A 233 -2.95 -15.97 11.60
CA ILE A 233 -4.25 -15.75 12.25
C ILE A 233 -4.44 -16.72 13.43
N LYS A 234 -4.12 -18.01 13.22
CA LYS A 234 -4.29 -19.05 14.25
C LYS A 234 -3.27 -19.00 15.38
N THR A 235 -2.05 -18.52 15.11
CA THR A 235 -0.91 -18.72 16.03
C THR A 235 -0.35 -17.46 16.66
N PHE A 236 -0.55 -16.28 16.06
CA PHE A 236 0.04 -15.05 16.59
C PHE A 236 -0.66 -14.51 17.85
N GLY A 237 -1.84 -15.02 18.18
CA GLY A 237 -2.58 -14.60 19.38
C GLY A 237 -3.02 -13.12 19.31
N LEU A 238 -3.33 -12.62 18.13
CA LEU A 238 -3.73 -11.23 17.92
C LEU A 238 -5.25 -11.08 18.12
N GLY A 239 -5.67 -10.31 19.13
CA GLY A 239 -7.09 -10.16 19.49
C GLY A 239 -8.00 -9.75 18.32
N GLN A 240 -7.52 -8.89 17.42
CA GLN A 240 -8.28 -8.47 16.23
C GLN A 240 -8.60 -9.60 15.22
N PHE A 241 -7.94 -10.75 15.33
CA PHE A 241 -8.17 -11.93 14.49
C PHE A 241 -8.76 -13.10 15.27
N GLU A 242 -9.09 -12.94 16.55
CA GLU A 242 -9.56 -14.02 17.41
C GLU A 242 -10.86 -14.63 16.90
N TRP A 243 -11.82 -13.80 16.50
CA TRP A 243 -13.06 -14.26 15.88
C TRP A 243 -12.77 -15.09 14.62
N THR A 244 -11.99 -14.54 13.69
CA THR A 244 -11.65 -15.26 12.45
C THR A 244 -10.92 -16.56 12.75
N SER A 245 -9.98 -16.57 13.69
CA SER A 245 -9.26 -17.77 14.08
C SER A 245 -10.19 -18.90 14.53
N ARG A 246 -11.32 -18.58 15.17
CA ARG A 246 -12.30 -19.57 15.65
C ARG A 246 -13.22 -20.08 14.54
N TYR A 247 -13.58 -19.24 13.57
CA TYR A 247 -14.60 -19.54 12.55
C TYR A 247 -14.06 -19.70 11.12
N MET A 248 -12.73 -19.70 10.93
CA MET A 248 -12.13 -19.79 9.59
C MET A 248 -12.46 -21.09 8.84
N GLU A 249 -12.71 -22.18 9.57
CA GLU A 249 -13.00 -23.51 9.02
C GLU A 249 -14.50 -23.73 8.77
N THR A 250 -15.35 -23.06 9.54
CA THR A 250 -16.81 -23.16 9.44
C THR A 250 -17.42 -22.06 8.57
N GLY A 251 -16.63 -21.05 8.20
CA GLY A 251 -17.08 -19.87 7.47
C GLY A 251 -18.10 -19.04 8.26
N PRO A 252 -18.33 -17.76 7.92
CA PRO A 252 -19.63 -17.18 8.25
C PRO A 252 -20.66 -18.02 7.49
N SER A 253 -21.62 -18.63 8.20
CA SER A 253 -22.84 -19.03 7.52
C SER A 253 -23.33 -17.80 6.77
N ILE A 254 -23.82 -17.98 5.55
CA ILE A 254 -24.37 -16.91 4.69
C ILE A 254 -25.56 -16.17 5.36
N SER A 255 -25.91 -16.55 6.60
CA SER A 255 -27.01 -16.07 7.41
C SER A 255 -26.60 -15.15 8.57
N ASN A 256 -25.54 -14.34 8.45
CA ASN A 256 -25.31 -13.26 9.43
C ASN A 256 -25.76 -11.91 8.83
N PRO A 257 -26.92 -11.38 9.25
CA PRO A 257 -27.46 -10.11 8.72
C PRO A 257 -26.72 -8.86 9.21
N TYR A 258 -25.60 -9.00 9.92
CA TYR A 258 -24.81 -7.87 10.44
C TYR A 258 -23.43 -7.70 9.78
N LEU A 259 -23.22 -8.26 8.58
CA LEU A 259 -22.10 -7.91 7.69
C LEU A 259 -22.60 -7.45 6.32
#